data_AF-A3ZY39-F1
#
_entry.id   AF-A3ZY39-F1
#
_cell.length_a   1.000
_cell.length_b   1.000
_cell.length_c   1.000
_cell.angle_alpha   90.00
_cell.angle_beta   90.00
_cell.angle_gamma   90.00
#
_symmetry.space_group_name_H-M   'P 1'
#
loop_
_entity.id
_entity.type
_entity.pdbx_description
1 polymer ?
#
loop_
_entity_poly.entity_id
_entity_poly.type
_entity_poly.pdbx_seq_one_letter_code
_entity_poly.pdbx_strand_id
1 'polypeptide(L)'
;MIILTIDVGGTHVKLLTTELETKRSFDSGPNLTPEQMVAGIKELTTDLEFDVVSIGVPTPVVRGKIQKEPHNLGDGWVGFDFEKAFGKPTKLTNDAAMQAMGDYHGGRMLFLGLGTGLGSAMIVDGILQPMELAHLPYKNSKTFEDYLGVRGLERLGKKKWRTAVLDVVQRLSAALEAEYVILGGGNGRLVEDLPENATLGANSNAFLGGFRLWDQSIGTSSVRVGDVVEKTRVIRRTSDNAQQITTLFLDIGGVLLTNGWDRKSRMLAAEKFDLDYAQIDERHQFTFDKYEVGRLSLDDYLDRVIFFEERSFSRKDFQDFVFAQSQKLPDTLEFMLELKKLNHLHVIAISNEGRELTEHRIKEFQLGELFDCFMSSCFVHLRKPDVEMYRQAMDVAQAKPNQIAYVDDRSMFVDIARSLGIQGIRHRSCKETKHALLALGLKVDA
;
A
#
# COMPACT_ATOMS: atom_id res chain seq x y z
N MET A 1 13.70 -7.63 0.41
CA MET A 1 14.05 -6.55 1.35
C MET A 1 12.99 -6.47 2.45
N ILE A 2 13.33 -6.91 3.66
CA ILE A 2 12.49 -6.82 4.85
C ILE A 2 12.73 -5.46 5.50
N ILE A 3 11.68 -4.65 5.61
CA ILE A 3 11.76 -3.29 6.15
C ILE A 3 11.17 -3.28 7.55
N LEU A 4 11.94 -2.84 8.55
CA LEU A 4 11.43 -2.53 9.88
C LEU A 4 10.98 -1.06 9.92
N THR A 5 9.69 -0.82 10.08
CA THR A 5 9.15 0.54 10.25
C THR A 5 8.85 0.81 11.71
N ILE A 6 9.35 1.93 12.22
CA ILE A 6 9.23 2.39 13.60
C ILE A 6 8.49 3.74 13.60
N ASP A 7 7.34 3.77 14.27
CA ASP A 7 6.52 4.95 14.51
C ASP A 7 6.73 5.40 15.96
N VAL A 8 7.47 6.51 16.14
CA VAL A 8 7.79 7.07 17.45
C VAL A 8 6.73 8.09 17.83
N GLY A 9 5.87 7.74 18.79
CA GLY A 9 4.90 8.66 19.38
C GLY A 9 5.31 9.11 20.79
N GLY A 10 4.67 10.17 21.29
CA GLY A 10 4.87 10.67 22.66
C GLY A 10 4.30 9.79 23.78
N THR A 11 3.54 8.74 23.44
CA THR A 11 2.97 7.79 24.42
C THR A 11 3.43 6.35 24.20
N HIS A 12 3.61 5.94 22.94
CA HIS A 12 4.10 4.61 22.60
C HIS A 12 5.09 4.72 21.43
N VAL A 13 6.06 3.82 21.39
CA VAL A 13 6.79 3.47 20.16
C VAL A 13 6.18 2.20 19.60
N LYS A 14 5.88 2.20 18.30
CA LYS A 14 5.28 1.05 17.61
C LYS A 14 6.17 0.62 16.46
N LEU A 15 6.20 -0.67 16.19
CA LEU A 15 6.95 -1.23 15.08
C LEU A 15 6.15 -2.28 14.30
N LEU A 16 6.46 -2.38 13.02
CA LEU A 16 5.96 -3.40 12.12
C LEU A 16 7.02 -3.69 11.05
N THR A 17 7.20 -4.95 10.70
CA THR A 17 8.00 -5.33 9.53
C THR A 17 7.09 -5.68 8.36
N THR A 18 7.63 -5.74 7.15
CA THR A 18 6.91 -6.23 5.96
C THR A 18 6.49 -7.71 6.07
N GLU A 19 7.04 -8.45 7.04
CA GLU A 19 6.73 -9.87 7.29
C GLU A 19 5.85 -10.08 8.53
N LEU A 20 5.74 -9.09 9.42
CA LEU A 20 4.89 -9.18 10.60
C LEU A 20 3.43 -8.91 10.25
N GLU A 21 2.54 -9.81 10.67
CA GLU A 21 1.10 -9.59 10.58
C GLU A 21 0.58 -8.66 11.69
N THR A 22 1.25 -8.63 12.84
CA THR A 22 0.82 -7.87 14.03
C THR A 22 1.90 -6.90 14.49
N LYS A 23 1.45 -5.71 14.91
CA LYS A 23 2.32 -4.64 15.41
C LYS A 23 2.83 -4.99 16.80
N ARG A 24 4.07 -4.63 17.08
CA ARG A 24 4.64 -4.66 18.44
C ARG A 24 4.80 -3.22 18.93
N SER A 25 4.78 -3.03 20.24
CA SER A 25 4.90 -1.70 20.83
C SER A 25 5.37 -1.76 22.27
N PHE A 26 5.96 -0.66 22.73
CA PHE A 26 6.25 -0.40 24.14
C PHE A 26 5.92 1.07 24.46
N ASP A 27 5.76 1.36 25.74
CA ASP A 27 5.45 2.69 26.22
C ASP A 27 6.65 3.63 26.03
N SER A 28 6.37 4.87 25.59
CA SER A 28 7.39 5.93 25.49
C SER A 28 7.25 6.92 26.64
N GLY A 29 7.15 8.22 26.33
CA GLY A 29 6.98 9.28 27.30
C GLY A 29 8.14 10.28 27.35
N PRO A 30 8.03 11.30 28.21
CA PRO A 30 8.88 12.50 28.19
C PRO A 30 10.34 12.27 28.55
N ASN A 31 10.69 11.06 28.99
CA ASN A 31 12.06 10.69 29.35
C ASN A 31 12.71 9.73 28.35
N LEU A 32 12.01 9.33 27.28
CA LEU A 32 12.54 8.38 26.30
C LEU A 32 13.65 9.04 25.46
N THR A 33 14.88 8.60 25.66
CA THR A 33 16.06 8.94 24.86
C THR A 33 16.13 8.06 23.60
N PRO A 34 16.85 8.46 22.54
CA PRO A 34 17.02 7.61 21.36
C PRO A 34 17.76 6.30 21.68
N GLU A 35 18.69 6.28 22.62
CA GLU A 35 19.37 5.06 23.08
C GLU A 35 18.40 4.05 23.70
N GLN A 36 17.51 4.53 24.58
CA GLN A 36 16.46 3.70 25.18
C GLN A 36 15.47 3.21 24.12
N MET A 37 15.12 4.06 23.15
CA MET A 37 14.25 3.67 22.05
C MET A 37 14.88 2.55 21.23
N VAL A 38 16.15 2.67 20.84
CA VAL A 38 16.87 1.63 20.09
C VAL A 38 16.97 0.33 20.91
N ALA A 39 17.25 0.42 22.21
CA ALA A 39 17.30 -0.76 23.09
C ALA A 39 15.95 -1.49 23.13
N GLY A 40 14.85 -0.76 23.34
CA GLY A 40 13.49 -1.33 23.37
C GLY A 40 13.08 -1.94 22.01
N ILE A 41 13.48 -1.31 20.89
CA ILE A 41 13.25 -1.89 19.57
C ILE A 41 14.03 -3.20 19.42
N LYS A 42 15.32 -3.23 19.77
CA LYS A 42 16.14 -4.44 19.66
C LYS A 42 15.59 -5.59 20.50
N GLU A 43 15.07 -5.29 21.69
CA GLU A 43 14.38 -6.27 22.54
C GLU A 43 13.11 -6.82 21.87
N LEU A 44 12.31 -5.96 21.25
CA LEU A 44 11.11 -6.37 20.53
C LEU A 44 11.36 -7.01 19.17
N THR A 45 12.60 -7.03 18.68
CA THR A 45 12.97 -7.61 17.39
C THR A 45 14.02 -8.72 17.51
N THR A 46 14.21 -9.33 18.68
CA THR A 46 15.21 -10.40 18.87
C THR A 46 14.98 -11.63 17.99
N ASP A 47 13.72 -11.87 17.62
CA ASP A 47 13.24 -12.98 16.79
C ASP A 47 12.95 -12.56 15.33
N LEU A 48 13.32 -11.34 14.94
CA LEU A 48 13.00 -10.77 13.63
C LEU A 48 14.26 -10.42 12.86
N GLU A 49 14.31 -10.86 11.61
CA GLU A 49 15.30 -10.40 10.64
C GLU A 49 14.75 -9.17 9.89
N PHE A 50 15.62 -8.20 9.62
CA PHE A 50 15.32 -7.07 8.76
C PHE A 50 16.58 -6.53 8.08
N ASP A 51 16.40 -6.01 6.87
CA ASP A 51 17.49 -5.51 6.03
C ASP A 51 17.74 -4.02 6.27
N VAL A 52 16.65 -3.25 6.45
CA VAL A 52 16.68 -1.79 6.53
C VAL A 52 15.66 -1.27 7.54
N VAL A 53 15.87 -0.05 8.04
CA VAL A 53 15.02 0.59 9.06
C VAL A 53 14.42 1.89 8.53
N SER A 54 13.13 2.09 8.76
CA SER A 54 12.42 3.36 8.56
C SER A 54 11.95 3.89 9.89
N ILE A 55 12.21 5.16 10.19
CA ILE A 55 11.85 5.79 11.46
C ILE A 55 11.06 7.07 11.18
N GLY A 56 9.84 7.15 11.71
CA GLY A 56 9.07 8.37 11.81
C GLY A 56 9.16 8.94 13.21
N VAL A 57 9.63 10.19 13.33
CA VAL A 57 9.80 10.88 14.63
C VAL A 57 8.92 12.13 14.73
N PRO A 58 8.44 12.49 15.94
CA PRO A 58 7.50 13.60 16.15
C PRO A 58 8.25 14.93 16.28
N THR A 59 9.15 15.20 15.34
CA THR A 59 10.00 16.41 15.30
C THR A 59 10.41 16.69 13.85
N PRO A 60 10.81 17.93 13.50
CA PRO A 60 11.23 18.25 12.14
C PRO A 60 12.49 17.48 11.73
N VAL A 61 12.43 16.82 10.57
CA VAL A 61 13.55 16.08 9.96
C VAL A 61 13.85 16.68 8.59
N VAL A 62 15.10 17.09 8.39
CA VAL A 62 15.56 17.67 7.12
C VAL A 62 16.77 16.86 6.65
N ARG A 63 16.70 16.32 5.42
CA ARG A 63 17.75 15.49 4.81
C ARG A 63 18.21 14.35 5.74
N GLY A 64 17.24 13.66 6.35
CA GLY A 64 17.50 12.54 7.27
C GLY A 64 18.05 12.94 8.64
N LYS A 65 18.08 14.23 8.99
CA LYS A 65 18.61 14.73 10.27
C LYS A 65 17.54 15.44 11.08
N ILE A 66 17.43 15.06 12.36
CA ILE A 66 16.58 15.73 13.34
C ILE A 66 17.11 17.15 13.57
N GLN A 67 16.23 18.14 13.47
CA GLN A 67 16.59 19.55 13.62
C GLN A 67 16.40 20.08 15.04
N LYS A 68 15.48 19.48 15.80
CA LYS A 68 15.13 19.90 17.16
C LYS A 68 14.79 18.69 18.01
N GLU A 69 14.96 18.82 19.32
CA GLU A 69 14.52 17.77 20.24
C GLU A 69 12.98 17.64 20.21
N PRO A 70 12.45 16.40 20.18
CA PRO A 70 11.01 16.14 20.23
C PRO A 70 10.40 16.60 21.56
N HIS A 71 9.37 17.46 21.50
CA HIS A 71 8.78 18.09 22.68
C HIS A 71 8.18 17.15 23.74
N ASN A 72 7.82 15.92 23.35
CA ASN A 72 7.14 14.95 24.23
C ASN A 72 8.01 13.73 24.58
N LEU A 73 9.31 13.76 24.28
CA LEU A 73 10.27 12.71 24.58
C LEU A 73 11.49 13.31 25.32
N GLY A 74 12.44 12.47 25.71
CA GLY A 74 13.69 12.94 26.34
C GLY A 74 14.61 13.60 25.31
N ASP A 75 15.70 14.23 25.79
CA ASP A 75 16.71 14.85 24.94
C ASP A 75 17.69 13.83 24.33
N GLY A 76 18.49 14.27 23.37
CA GLY A 76 19.59 13.51 22.77
C GLY A 76 19.32 13.02 21.35
N TRP A 77 18.17 13.36 20.77
CA TRP A 77 17.78 12.94 19.42
C TRP A 77 18.55 13.70 18.33
N VAL A 78 18.90 14.97 18.59
CA VAL A 78 19.67 15.76 17.63
C VAL A 78 21.10 15.23 17.54
N GLY A 79 21.48 14.76 16.35
CA GLY A 79 22.81 14.23 16.08
C GLY A 79 23.01 12.76 16.44
N PHE A 80 21.96 12.07 16.93
CA PHE A 80 22.02 10.63 17.17
C PHE A 80 22.13 9.85 15.86
N ASP A 81 23.05 8.89 15.81
CA ASP A 81 23.32 8.07 14.63
C ASP A 81 22.55 6.75 14.69
N PHE A 82 21.32 6.77 14.18
CA PHE A 82 20.45 5.59 14.15
C PHE A 82 21.00 4.46 13.28
N GLU A 83 21.66 4.79 12.17
CA GLU A 83 22.24 3.78 11.27
C GLU A 83 23.34 3.00 11.99
N LYS A 84 24.23 3.69 12.70
CA LYS A 84 25.23 3.06 13.56
C LYS A 84 24.59 2.31 14.73
N ALA A 85 23.55 2.85 15.35
CA ALA A 85 22.90 2.24 16.50
C ALA A 85 22.18 0.92 16.14
N PHE A 86 21.53 0.86 14.98
CA PHE A 86 20.88 -0.35 14.46
C PHE A 86 21.83 -1.29 13.71
N GLY A 87 22.94 -0.78 13.17
CA GLY A 87 23.85 -1.56 12.32
C GLY A 87 23.23 -1.92 10.96
N LYS A 88 22.22 -1.17 10.53
CA LYS A 88 21.43 -1.41 9.31
C LYS A 88 21.15 -0.06 8.63
N PRO A 89 21.11 0.02 7.28
CA PRO A 89 20.75 1.24 6.58
C PRO A 89 19.44 1.81 7.11
N THR A 90 19.43 3.10 7.46
CA THR A 90 18.30 3.72 8.17
C THR A 90 17.82 5.00 7.48
N LYS A 91 16.51 5.07 7.19
CA LYS A 91 15.84 6.28 6.71
C LYS A 91 15.04 6.90 7.84
N LEU A 92 15.32 8.17 8.09
CA LEU A 92 14.65 8.97 9.12
C LEU A 92 13.81 10.06 8.46
N THR A 93 12.56 10.21 8.91
CA THR A 93 11.66 11.26 8.45
C THR A 93 10.75 11.73 9.59
N ASN A 94 10.03 12.82 9.36
CA ASN A 94 8.98 13.26 10.27
C ASN A 94 7.79 12.27 10.22
N ASP A 95 7.13 12.06 11.36
CA ASP A 95 5.96 11.18 11.51
C ASP A 95 4.83 11.47 10.50
N ALA A 96 4.44 12.73 10.34
CA ALA A 96 3.43 13.14 9.38
C ALA A 96 3.88 12.91 7.93
N ALA A 97 5.16 13.15 7.62
CA ALA A 97 5.72 12.84 6.31
C ALA A 97 5.76 11.33 6.03
N MET A 98 6.03 10.51 7.04
CA MET A 98 5.95 9.06 6.93
C MET A 98 4.51 8.62 6.66
N GLN A 99 3.53 9.10 7.44
CA GLN A 99 2.13 8.77 7.21
C GLN A 99 1.64 9.23 5.82
N ALA A 100 2.02 10.44 5.40
CA ALA A 100 1.71 10.98 4.07
C ALA A 100 2.16 10.05 2.94
N MET A 101 3.36 9.46 3.04
CA MET A 101 3.83 8.49 2.05
C MET A 101 2.94 7.25 1.94
N GLY A 102 2.36 6.81 3.05
CA GLY A 102 1.41 5.68 3.06
C GLY A 102 0.05 6.04 2.47
N ASP A 103 -0.38 7.29 2.62
CA ASP A 103 -1.66 7.80 2.11
C ASP A 103 -1.58 8.31 0.65
N TYR A 104 -0.40 8.28 0.02
CA TYR A 104 -0.22 8.83 -1.32
C TYR A 104 -0.82 7.96 -2.43
N HIS A 105 -1.53 8.60 -3.38
CA HIS A 105 -2.21 7.97 -4.51
C HIS A 105 -1.89 8.60 -5.89
N GLY A 106 -0.86 9.46 -5.98
CA GLY A 106 -0.48 10.21 -7.19
C GLY A 106 -0.84 11.70 -7.11
N GLY A 107 -0.45 12.47 -8.12
CA GLY A 107 -0.75 13.92 -8.24
C GLY A 107 -0.15 14.76 -7.11
N ARG A 108 -0.85 15.86 -6.76
CA ARG A 108 -0.46 16.83 -5.73
C ARG A 108 -1.26 16.65 -4.44
N MET A 109 -0.70 15.90 -3.50
CA MET A 109 -1.34 15.62 -2.21
C MET A 109 -0.80 16.53 -1.11
N LEU A 110 -1.69 17.12 -0.32
CA LEU A 110 -1.36 17.72 0.98
C LEU A 110 -1.78 16.78 2.11
N PHE A 111 -0.90 16.54 3.07
CA PHE A 111 -1.21 15.82 4.30
C PHE A 111 -1.22 16.79 5.49
N LEU A 112 -2.25 16.70 6.33
CA LEU A 112 -2.36 17.40 7.61
C LEU A 112 -2.59 16.41 8.74
N GLY A 113 -1.58 16.24 9.60
CA GLY A 113 -1.63 15.37 10.78
C GLY A 113 -2.21 16.11 11.98
N LEU A 114 -3.44 15.78 12.36
CA LEU A 114 -4.12 16.38 13.51
C LEU A 114 -3.79 15.57 14.78
N GLY A 115 -2.72 15.95 15.48
CA GLY A 115 -2.24 15.28 16.69
C GLY A 115 -2.28 16.21 17.91
N THR A 116 -1.28 16.05 18.80
CA THR A 116 -1.01 17.02 19.88
C THR A 116 -0.77 18.42 19.30
N GLY A 117 0.05 18.49 18.24
CA GLY A 117 0.25 19.65 17.38
C GLY A 117 -0.32 19.43 15.97
N LEU A 118 0.24 20.12 14.98
CA LEU A 118 -0.11 20.00 13.57
C LEU A 118 1.10 19.52 12.76
N GLY A 119 1.05 18.29 12.25
CA GLY A 119 2.03 17.81 11.28
C GLY A 119 1.62 18.15 9.85
N SER A 120 2.58 18.36 8.95
CA SER A 120 2.27 18.62 7.54
C SER A 120 3.33 18.06 6.59
N ALA A 121 2.86 17.57 5.45
CA ALA A 121 3.72 17.16 4.34
C ALA A 121 2.99 17.37 3.02
N MET A 122 3.74 17.53 1.94
CA MET A 122 3.19 17.57 0.58
C MET A 122 3.91 16.55 -0.27
N ILE A 123 3.18 15.87 -1.16
CA ILE A 123 3.77 14.98 -2.16
C ILE A 123 3.30 15.48 -3.53
N VAL A 124 4.26 15.80 -4.40
CA VAL A 124 4.01 16.27 -5.77
C VAL A 124 4.68 15.30 -6.71
N ASP A 125 3.89 14.59 -7.51
CA ASP A 125 4.37 13.65 -8.53
C ASP A 125 5.42 12.67 -7.98
N GLY A 126 5.12 12.07 -6.83
CA GLY A 126 5.98 11.13 -6.11
C GLY A 126 7.11 11.76 -5.29
N ILE A 127 7.25 13.08 -5.29
CA ILE A 127 8.30 13.78 -4.52
C ILE A 127 7.75 14.22 -3.18
N LEU A 128 8.21 13.57 -2.09
CA LEU A 128 7.86 13.94 -0.72
C LEU A 128 8.62 15.20 -0.26
N GLN A 129 7.85 16.20 0.16
CA GLN A 129 8.30 17.42 0.79
C GLN A 129 7.69 17.53 2.20
N PRO A 130 8.44 17.20 3.27
CA PRO A 130 8.03 17.52 4.64
C PRO A 130 7.87 19.04 4.81
N MET A 131 6.87 19.47 5.59
CA MET A 131 6.54 20.88 5.77
C MET A 131 6.31 21.25 7.24
N GLU A 132 6.60 22.49 7.60
CA GLU A 132 6.35 23.07 8.93
C GLU A 132 5.27 24.14 8.87
N LEU A 133 4.06 23.76 8.43
CA LEU A 133 2.93 24.69 8.31
C LEU A 133 2.37 25.09 9.70
N ALA A 134 2.63 24.30 10.74
CA ALA A 134 2.15 24.47 12.11
C ALA A 134 2.25 25.91 12.64
N HIS A 135 3.39 26.57 12.38
CA HIS A 135 3.74 27.88 12.93
C HIS A 135 3.29 29.06 12.06
N LEU A 136 2.69 28.81 10.90
CA LEU A 136 2.20 29.89 10.04
C LEU A 136 1.05 30.65 10.73
N PRO A 137 0.98 31.98 10.54
CA PRO A 137 -0.05 32.81 11.16
C PRO A 137 -1.42 32.47 10.58
N TYR A 138 -2.45 32.51 11.44
CA TYR A 138 -3.82 32.20 11.08
C TYR A 138 -4.82 33.33 11.42
N LYS A 139 -5.44 33.28 12.59
CA LYS A 139 -6.45 34.27 13.06
C LYS A 139 -6.08 34.74 14.46
N ASN A 140 -6.43 35.98 14.80
CA ASN A 140 -6.24 36.55 16.14
C ASN A 140 -4.80 36.39 16.69
N SER A 141 -3.81 36.69 15.86
CA SER A 141 -2.37 36.58 16.19
C SER A 141 -1.91 35.21 16.69
N LYS A 142 -2.60 34.14 16.29
CA LYS A 142 -2.30 32.74 16.62
C LYS A 142 -1.96 31.95 15.37
N THR A 143 -1.24 30.84 15.54
CA THR A 143 -0.80 29.98 14.44
C THR A 143 -1.86 28.97 14.01
N PHE A 144 -1.60 28.21 12.95
CA PHE A 144 -2.45 27.06 12.61
C PHE A 144 -2.49 26.02 13.74
N GLU A 145 -1.35 25.68 14.34
CA GLU A 145 -1.30 24.72 15.46
C GLU A 145 -2.13 25.16 16.67
N ASP A 146 -2.12 26.45 17.02
CA ASP A 146 -2.92 27.00 18.13
C ASP A 146 -4.44 26.79 17.97
N TYR A 147 -4.88 26.54 16.73
CA TYR A 147 -6.27 26.24 16.40
C TYR A 147 -6.51 24.76 16.13
N LEU A 148 -5.60 24.07 15.45
CA LEU A 148 -5.81 22.70 14.96
C LEU A 148 -5.28 21.62 15.91
N GLY A 149 -4.29 21.93 16.74
CA GLY A 149 -3.79 21.01 17.77
C GLY A 149 -4.76 20.82 18.95
N VAL A 150 -4.36 20.00 19.91
CA VAL A 150 -5.18 19.68 21.11
C VAL A 150 -5.55 20.94 21.90
N ARG A 151 -4.62 21.89 22.06
CA ARG A 151 -4.87 23.18 22.73
C ARG A 151 -6.00 23.97 22.07
N GLY A 152 -6.10 23.91 20.74
CA GLY A 152 -7.18 24.52 19.98
C GLY A 152 -8.49 23.78 20.18
N LEU A 153 -8.47 22.45 20.12
CA LEU A 153 -9.63 21.59 20.32
C LEU A 153 -10.29 21.80 21.69
N GLU A 154 -9.49 21.81 22.77
CA GLU A 154 -9.97 22.04 24.14
C GLU A 154 -10.55 23.43 24.33
N ARG A 155 -9.85 24.47 23.84
CA ARG A 155 -10.26 25.87 23.96
C ARG A 155 -11.53 26.20 23.17
N LEU A 156 -11.68 25.64 21.97
CA LEU A 156 -12.77 25.99 21.04
C LEU A 156 -13.99 25.07 21.19
N GLY A 157 -13.78 23.85 21.68
CA GLY A 157 -14.74 22.76 21.60
C GLY A 157 -14.86 22.19 20.18
N LYS A 158 -15.31 20.93 20.07
CA LYS A 158 -15.33 20.15 18.81
C LYS A 158 -15.94 20.89 17.63
N LYS A 159 -17.11 21.53 17.81
CA LYS A 159 -17.82 22.21 16.72
C LYS A 159 -16.99 23.32 16.08
N LYS A 160 -16.45 24.24 16.88
CA LYS A 160 -15.64 25.37 16.38
C LYS A 160 -14.27 24.91 15.90
N TRP A 161 -13.69 23.89 16.54
CA TRP A 161 -12.44 23.29 16.10
C TRP A 161 -12.56 22.68 14.69
N ARG A 162 -13.62 21.92 14.40
CA ARG A 162 -13.90 21.39 13.05
C ARG A 162 -14.00 22.50 12.02
N THR A 163 -14.73 23.57 12.34
CA THR A 163 -14.82 24.74 11.44
C THR A 163 -13.43 25.33 11.16
N ALA A 164 -12.54 25.39 12.15
CA ALA A 164 -11.18 25.85 11.94
C ALA A 164 -10.37 24.88 11.07
N VAL A 165 -10.48 23.56 11.29
CA VAL A 165 -9.83 22.54 10.45
C VAL A 165 -10.25 22.70 8.99
N LEU A 166 -11.56 22.76 8.71
CA LEU A 166 -12.09 22.86 7.34
C LEU A 166 -11.68 24.17 6.65
N ASP A 167 -11.67 25.29 7.38
CA ASP A 167 -11.18 26.58 6.86
C ASP A 167 -9.68 26.53 6.54
N VAL A 168 -8.87 25.84 7.36
CA VAL A 168 -7.43 25.66 7.09
C VAL A 168 -7.19 24.73 5.90
N VAL A 169 -7.93 23.62 5.79
CA VAL A 169 -7.89 22.73 4.62
C VAL A 169 -8.15 23.55 3.35
N GLN A 170 -9.23 24.32 3.31
CA GLN A 170 -9.57 25.13 2.14
C GLN A 170 -8.48 26.16 1.79
N ARG A 171 -7.92 26.85 2.78
CA ARG A 171 -6.85 27.83 2.58
C ARG A 171 -5.58 27.20 2.02
N LEU A 172 -5.15 26.10 2.61
CA LEU A 172 -3.91 25.43 2.20
C LEU A 172 -4.07 24.72 0.86
N SER A 173 -5.23 24.11 0.59
CA SER A 173 -5.53 23.57 -0.75
C SER A 173 -5.44 24.64 -1.82
N ALA A 174 -6.00 25.83 -1.57
CA ALA A 174 -5.95 26.94 -2.52
C ALA A 174 -4.53 27.51 -2.67
N ALA A 175 -3.78 27.67 -1.58
CA ALA A 175 -2.45 28.26 -1.59
C ALA A 175 -1.38 27.34 -2.21
N LEU A 176 -1.51 26.03 -2.01
CA LEU A 176 -0.55 25.03 -2.47
C LEU A 176 -1.02 24.32 -3.76
N GLU A 177 -2.20 24.67 -4.26
CA GLU A 177 -2.88 23.99 -5.38
C GLU A 177 -2.86 22.46 -5.16
N ALA A 178 -3.25 22.04 -3.96
CA ALA A 178 -3.36 20.61 -3.65
C ALA A 178 -4.62 20.06 -4.33
N GLU A 179 -4.46 18.99 -5.11
CA GLU A 179 -5.56 18.29 -5.77
C GLU A 179 -6.44 17.59 -4.74
N TYR A 180 -5.83 17.03 -3.70
CA TYR A 180 -6.53 16.44 -2.57
C TYR A 180 -5.74 16.59 -1.26
N VAL A 181 -6.47 16.48 -0.15
CA VAL A 181 -5.96 16.61 1.21
C VAL A 181 -6.26 15.35 2.02
N ILE A 182 -5.23 14.80 2.64
CA ILE A 182 -5.38 13.72 3.62
C ILE A 182 -5.31 14.31 5.02
N LEU A 183 -6.34 14.07 5.82
CA LEU A 183 -6.35 14.37 7.24
C LEU A 183 -5.98 13.12 8.03
N GLY A 184 -4.79 13.13 8.64
CA GLY A 184 -4.30 12.07 9.50
C GLY A 184 -4.23 12.48 10.97
N GLY A 185 -3.39 11.77 11.71
CA GLY A 185 -3.21 11.99 13.16
C GLY A 185 -4.38 11.51 14.02
N GLY A 186 -4.13 11.34 15.32
CA GLY A 186 -5.09 10.76 16.27
C GLY A 186 -6.42 11.51 16.40
N ASN A 187 -6.43 12.81 16.12
CA ASN A 187 -7.62 13.66 16.15
C ASN A 187 -8.30 13.79 14.78
N GLY A 188 -7.73 13.27 13.69
CA GLY A 188 -8.33 13.32 12.35
C GLY A 188 -9.74 12.74 12.31
N ARG A 189 -9.97 11.61 13.01
CA ARG A 189 -11.28 10.96 13.17
C ARG A 189 -12.38 11.83 13.78
N LEU A 190 -12.03 12.96 14.40
CA LEU A 190 -13.00 13.88 14.98
C LEU A 190 -13.57 14.84 13.95
N VAL A 191 -13.03 14.90 12.73
CA VAL A 191 -13.51 15.76 11.65
C VAL A 191 -14.67 15.06 10.94
N GLU A 192 -15.75 15.79 10.74
CA GLU A 192 -16.95 15.36 10.03
C GLU A 192 -17.17 16.33 8.85
N ASP A 193 -18.01 15.96 7.88
CA ASP A 193 -18.39 16.81 6.74
C ASP A 193 -17.20 17.33 5.93
N LEU A 194 -16.32 16.41 5.51
CA LEU A 194 -15.14 16.75 4.71
C LEU A 194 -15.53 17.31 3.32
N PRO A 195 -14.75 18.27 2.78
CA PRO A 195 -14.93 18.71 1.40
C PRO A 195 -14.59 17.57 0.43
N GLU A 196 -15.09 17.68 -0.80
CA GLU A 196 -14.93 16.65 -1.85
C GLU A 196 -13.46 16.28 -2.12
N ASN A 197 -12.53 17.22 -1.95
CA ASN A 197 -11.11 17.01 -2.13
C ASN A 197 -10.37 16.60 -0.85
N ALA A 198 -11.06 16.18 0.23
CA ALA A 198 -10.40 15.73 1.45
C ALA A 198 -10.93 14.39 1.98
N THR A 199 -10.02 13.55 2.48
CA THR A 199 -10.35 12.24 3.06
C THR A 199 -9.59 12.01 4.38
N LEU A 200 -10.06 11.04 5.17
CA LEU A 200 -9.38 10.63 6.40
C LEU A 200 -8.33 9.57 6.07
N GLY A 201 -7.08 9.82 6.46
CA GLY A 201 -6.00 8.84 6.40
C GLY A 201 -6.06 7.86 7.57
N ALA A 202 -5.74 6.59 7.32
CA ALA A 202 -5.69 5.60 8.38
C ALA A 202 -4.36 5.71 9.14
N ASN A 203 -4.38 5.70 10.49
CA ASN A 203 -3.15 5.75 11.28
C ASN A 203 -2.21 4.55 11.03
N SER A 204 -2.72 3.44 10.49
CA SER A 204 -1.89 2.32 10.01
C SER A 204 -0.98 2.69 8.85
N ASN A 205 -1.29 3.75 8.10
CA ASN A 205 -0.56 4.14 6.90
C ASN A 205 0.82 4.73 7.21
N ALA A 206 1.11 5.08 8.47
CA ALA A 206 2.48 5.34 8.92
C ALA A 206 3.42 4.15 8.62
N PHE A 207 2.96 2.91 8.82
CA PHE A 207 3.77 1.72 8.52
C PHE A 207 3.97 1.52 7.02
N LEU A 208 2.88 1.67 6.24
CA LEU A 208 2.93 1.61 4.78
C LEU A 208 3.88 2.67 4.21
N GLY A 209 3.84 3.87 4.76
CA GLY A 209 4.73 4.94 4.37
C GLY A 209 6.18 4.63 4.69
N GLY A 210 6.49 4.08 5.87
CA GLY A 210 7.82 3.62 6.18
C GLY A 210 8.34 2.52 5.25
N PHE A 211 7.47 1.64 4.76
CA PHE A 211 7.83 0.68 3.71
C PHE A 211 8.13 1.40 2.38
N ARG A 212 7.27 2.34 1.98
CA ARG A 212 7.41 3.12 0.73
C ARG A 212 8.61 4.05 0.71
N LEU A 213 9.17 4.44 1.85
CA LEU A 213 10.42 5.22 1.89
C LEU A 213 11.58 4.52 1.18
N TRP A 214 11.54 3.19 1.05
CA TRP A 214 12.56 2.41 0.37
C TRP A 214 12.21 2.01 -1.07
N ASP A 215 11.02 2.36 -1.53
CA ASP A 215 10.60 2.12 -2.91
C ASP A 215 11.31 3.10 -3.85
N GLN A 216 12.16 2.59 -4.75
CA GLN A 216 12.89 3.43 -5.69
C GLN A 216 12.03 4.00 -6.82
N SER A 217 10.78 3.54 -6.97
CA SER A 217 9.83 4.15 -7.91
C SER A 217 9.29 5.50 -7.41
N ILE A 218 9.37 5.76 -6.10
CA ILE A 218 8.95 7.00 -5.47
C ILE A 218 10.22 7.84 -5.20
N GLY A 219 10.64 8.61 -6.19
CA GLY A 219 11.81 9.50 -6.09
C GLY A 219 12.74 9.55 -7.30
N THR A 220 12.48 8.82 -8.39
CA THR A 220 13.26 8.96 -9.62
C THR A 220 12.70 10.05 -10.52
N SER A 221 13.21 11.27 -10.35
CA SER A 221 13.16 12.28 -11.41
C SER A 221 14.12 11.88 -12.52
N SER A 222 13.58 11.33 -13.62
CA SER A 222 14.16 11.57 -14.94
C SER A 222 13.12 11.30 -16.03
N VAL A 223 12.91 12.34 -16.86
CA VAL A 223 12.46 12.31 -18.27
C VAL A 223 11.02 12.83 -18.58
N ARG A 224 11.05 14.07 -19.10
CA ARG A 224 10.32 14.72 -20.21
C ARG A 224 8.91 15.29 -19.99
N VAL A 225 8.90 16.62 -20.11
CA VAL A 225 7.82 17.47 -20.61
C VAL A 225 7.28 16.94 -21.94
N GLY A 226 5.97 16.77 -22.00
CA GLY A 226 5.20 16.53 -23.23
C GLY A 226 4.07 15.54 -22.98
N ASP A 227 2.88 16.02 -22.59
CA ASP A 227 1.73 16.05 -23.52
C ASP A 227 0.40 16.44 -22.82
N VAL A 228 -0.23 17.42 -23.46
CA VAL A 228 -1.67 17.78 -23.56
C VAL A 228 -2.54 17.70 -22.30
N VAL A 229 -2.83 18.89 -21.76
CA VAL A 229 -3.98 19.16 -20.88
C VAL A 229 -5.26 19.14 -21.70
N GLU A 230 -6.15 18.17 -21.45
CA GLU A 230 -7.57 18.31 -21.79
C GLU A 230 -8.40 18.73 -20.58
N LYS A 231 -9.13 19.84 -20.76
CA LYS A 231 -10.05 20.41 -19.78
C LYS A 231 -11.34 19.58 -19.72
N THR A 232 -11.57 18.84 -18.65
CA THR A 232 -12.87 18.23 -18.40
C THR A 232 -13.83 19.23 -17.75
N ARG A 233 -14.90 19.57 -18.46
CA ARG A 233 -16.05 20.34 -17.98
C ARG A 233 -16.88 19.47 -17.03
N VAL A 234 -17.06 19.91 -15.79
CA VAL A 234 -17.98 19.30 -14.82
C VAL A 234 -19.44 19.58 -15.24
N ILE A 235 -20.19 18.53 -15.58
CA ILE A 235 -21.65 18.57 -15.63
C ILE A 235 -22.18 18.00 -14.32
N ARG A 236 -22.79 18.84 -13.48
CA ARG A 236 -23.58 18.40 -12.33
C ARG A 236 -24.78 17.57 -12.81
N ARG A 237 -24.99 16.40 -12.21
CA ARG A 237 -26.33 15.81 -12.10
C ARG A 237 -26.58 15.32 -10.68
N THR A 238 -27.81 15.56 -10.29
CA THR A 238 -28.49 15.34 -9.02
C THR A 238 -28.87 13.87 -8.78
N SER A 239 -29.10 13.57 -7.50
CA SER A 239 -29.93 12.50 -6.90
C SER A 239 -29.46 11.03 -6.98
N ASP A 240 -29.21 10.49 -5.78
CA ASP A 240 -29.36 9.12 -5.31
C ASP A 240 -29.96 8.10 -6.28
N ASN A 241 -29.08 7.22 -6.78
CA ASN A 241 -29.42 5.84 -7.13
C ASN A 241 -28.15 5.03 -6.78
N ALA A 242 -28.25 4.09 -5.84
CA ALA A 242 -27.16 3.13 -5.60
C ALA A 242 -26.91 2.37 -6.92
N GLN A 243 -25.80 2.65 -7.59
CA GLN A 243 -25.49 2.03 -8.89
C GLN A 243 -25.11 0.57 -8.67
N GLN A 244 -25.74 -0.32 -9.45
CA GLN A 244 -25.54 -1.77 -9.40
C GLN A 244 -24.12 -2.16 -9.85
N ILE A 245 -23.53 -3.17 -9.19
CA ILE A 245 -22.26 -3.77 -9.62
C ILE A 245 -22.46 -4.50 -10.95
N THR A 246 -21.65 -4.16 -11.94
CA THR A 246 -21.68 -4.74 -13.30
C THR A 246 -20.38 -5.47 -13.66
N THR A 247 -19.30 -5.17 -12.94
CA THR A 247 -17.96 -5.65 -13.28
C THR A 247 -17.29 -6.22 -12.04
N LEU A 248 -16.63 -7.37 -12.19
CA LEU A 248 -15.84 -8.02 -11.16
C LEU A 248 -14.37 -8.03 -11.57
N PHE A 249 -13.53 -7.38 -10.77
CA PHE A 249 -12.09 -7.57 -10.81
C PHE A 249 -11.73 -8.69 -9.83
N LEU A 250 -10.89 -9.61 -10.26
CA LEU A 250 -10.65 -10.82 -9.49
C LEU A 250 -9.19 -11.26 -9.62
N ASP A 251 -8.54 -11.46 -8.47
CA ASP A 251 -7.25 -12.11 -8.43
C ASP A 251 -7.36 -13.62 -8.71
N ILE A 252 -6.25 -14.23 -9.14
CA ILE A 252 -6.18 -15.65 -9.44
C ILE A 252 -5.50 -16.39 -8.30
N GLY A 253 -4.26 -16.03 -7.97
CA GLY A 253 -3.48 -16.65 -6.89
C GLY A 253 -4.04 -16.28 -5.52
N GLY A 254 -4.17 -17.25 -4.62
CA GLY A 254 -4.73 -17.03 -3.28
C GLY A 254 -6.25 -16.86 -3.23
N VAL A 255 -6.92 -16.76 -4.38
CA VAL A 255 -8.38 -16.59 -4.50
C VAL A 255 -9.04 -17.77 -5.23
N LEU A 256 -8.66 -18.01 -6.49
CA LEU A 256 -9.22 -19.10 -7.29
C LEU A 256 -8.35 -20.34 -7.24
N LEU A 257 -7.03 -20.11 -7.29
CA LEU A 257 -6.01 -21.13 -7.33
C LEU A 257 -4.98 -20.84 -6.24
N THR A 258 -4.17 -21.82 -5.88
CA THR A 258 -2.94 -21.57 -5.12
C THR A 258 -2.04 -20.56 -5.85
N ASN A 259 -1.14 -19.91 -5.13
CA ASN A 259 -0.10 -19.10 -5.76
C ASN A 259 0.74 -19.98 -6.68
N GLY A 260 1.09 -19.48 -7.87
CA GLY A 260 1.79 -20.28 -8.86
C GLY A 260 3.26 -20.55 -8.52
N TRP A 261 3.99 -19.53 -8.03
CA TRP A 261 5.43 -19.66 -7.74
C TRP A 261 5.88 -18.83 -6.53
N ASP A 262 5.34 -19.17 -5.36
CA ASP A 262 5.65 -18.48 -4.11
C ASP A 262 6.84 -19.09 -3.36
N ARG A 263 7.12 -18.55 -2.16
CA ARG A 263 8.21 -19.01 -1.29
C ARG A 263 8.09 -20.50 -0.96
N LYS A 264 6.86 -20.99 -0.70
CA LYS A 264 6.62 -22.39 -0.32
C LYS A 264 6.89 -23.30 -1.51
N SER A 265 6.44 -22.94 -2.71
CA SER A 265 6.76 -23.67 -3.94
C SER A 265 8.27 -23.75 -4.19
N ARG A 266 9.01 -22.67 -3.93
CA ARG A 266 10.48 -22.67 -4.05
C ARG A 266 11.17 -23.54 -3.01
N MET A 267 10.68 -23.57 -1.76
CA MET A 267 11.20 -24.47 -0.74
C MET A 267 10.98 -25.95 -1.12
N LEU A 268 9.79 -26.28 -1.64
CA LEU A 268 9.50 -27.63 -2.15
C LEU A 268 10.38 -27.98 -3.36
N ALA A 269 10.67 -27.01 -4.22
CA ALA A 269 11.60 -27.20 -5.33
C ALA A 269 13.01 -27.52 -4.81
N ALA A 270 13.47 -26.77 -3.81
CA ALA A 270 14.78 -26.98 -3.21
C ALA A 270 14.91 -28.37 -2.57
N GLU A 271 13.88 -28.82 -1.85
CA GLU A 271 13.84 -30.18 -1.30
C GLU A 271 13.83 -31.26 -2.39
N LYS A 272 12.96 -31.12 -3.39
CA LYS A 272 12.77 -32.14 -4.44
C LYS A 272 13.99 -32.29 -5.36
N PHE A 273 14.63 -31.18 -5.69
CA PHE A 273 15.71 -31.12 -6.67
C PHE A 273 17.10 -30.98 -6.04
N ASP A 274 17.19 -31.11 -4.71
CA ASP A 274 18.43 -30.98 -3.93
C ASP A 274 19.18 -29.68 -4.23
N LEU A 275 18.49 -28.55 -4.04
CA LEU A 275 19.01 -27.22 -4.33
C LEU A 275 19.25 -26.41 -3.05
N ASP A 276 20.27 -25.56 -3.08
CA ASP A 276 20.47 -24.55 -2.03
C ASP A 276 19.37 -23.48 -2.14
N TYR A 277 18.41 -23.55 -1.21
CA TYR A 277 17.30 -22.62 -1.15
C TYR A 277 17.76 -21.16 -0.96
N ALA A 278 18.79 -20.91 -0.15
CA ALA A 278 19.26 -19.55 0.12
C ALA A 278 19.82 -18.91 -1.16
N GLN A 279 20.59 -19.68 -1.92
CA GLN A 279 21.16 -19.24 -3.19
C GLN A 279 20.08 -19.00 -4.26
N ILE A 280 19.07 -19.87 -4.32
CA ILE A 280 17.92 -19.69 -5.22
C ILE A 280 17.10 -18.47 -4.84
N ASP A 281 16.82 -18.27 -3.56
CA ASP A 281 15.99 -17.16 -3.11
C ASP A 281 16.68 -15.81 -3.37
N GLU A 282 18.00 -15.73 -3.13
CA GLU A 282 18.80 -14.56 -3.50
C GLU A 282 18.68 -14.24 -5.00
N ARG A 283 18.93 -15.24 -5.87
CA ARG A 283 18.85 -15.06 -7.34
C ARG A 283 17.44 -14.71 -7.81
N HIS A 284 16.43 -15.32 -7.20
CA HIS A 284 15.02 -15.04 -7.44
C HIS A 284 14.71 -13.57 -7.15
N GLN A 285 15.13 -13.03 -5.99
CA GLN A 285 14.86 -11.65 -5.61
C GLN A 285 15.39 -10.62 -6.63
N PHE A 286 16.52 -10.88 -7.30
CA PHE A 286 17.06 -9.99 -8.33
C PHE A 286 16.42 -10.13 -9.72
N THR A 287 15.74 -11.25 -9.99
CA THR A 287 15.30 -11.60 -11.35
C THR A 287 13.78 -11.62 -11.51
N PHE A 288 13.06 -11.96 -10.44
CA PHE A 288 11.64 -12.29 -10.50
C PHE A 288 10.77 -11.13 -10.99
N ASP A 289 11.04 -9.90 -10.55
CA ASP A 289 10.30 -8.71 -10.99
C ASP A 289 10.25 -8.57 -12.51
N LYS A 290 11.37 -8.87 -13.19
CA LYS A 290 11.44 -8.81 -14.66
C LYS A 290 10.66 -9.96 -15.31
N TYR A 291 10.65 -11.14 -14.70
CA TYR A 291 9.88 -12.28 -15.17
C TYR A 291 8.37 -12.05 -14.98
N GLU A 292 7.95 -11.63 -13.80
CA GLU A 292 6.55 -11.39 -13.43
C GLU A 292 5.89 -10.34 -14.33
N VAL A 293 6.62 -9.29 -14.72
CA VAL A 293 6.12 -8.26 -15.66
C VAL A 293 6.40 -8.59 -17.14
N GLY A 294 6.79 -9.82 -17.47
CA GLY A 294 6.90 -10.31 -18.85
C GLY A 294 8.09 -9.75 -19.65
N ARG A 295 9.15 -9.30 -18.97
CA ARG A 295 10.41 -8.84 -19.58
C ARG A 295 11.44 -9.96 -19.73
N LEU A 296 11.18 -11.12 -19.13
CA LEU A 296 11.95 -12.35 -19.27
C LEU A 296 10.99 -13.50 -19.56
N SER A 297 11.43 -14.47 -20.34
CA SER A 297 10.76 -15.76 -20.43
C SER A 297 10.99 -16.59 -19.17
N LEU A 298 10.18 -17.64 -18.97
CA LEU A 298 10.42 -18.61 -17.90
C LEU A 298 11.79 -19.27 -18.08
N ASP A 299 12.22 -19.54 -19.32
CA ASP A 299 13.53 -20.13 -19.58
C ASP A 299 14.67 -19.21 -19.15
N ASP A 300 14.62 -17.92 -19.50
CA ASP A 300 15.62 -16.92 -19.09
C ASP A 300 15.66 -16.74 -17.56
N TYR A 301 14.49 -16.80 -16.91
CA TYR A 301 14.38 -16.77 -15.46
C TYR A 301 15.04 -18.01 -14.85
N LEU A 302 14.73 -19.21 -15.36
CA LEU A 302 15.28 -20.46 -14.87
C LEU A 302 16.79 -20.57 -15.11
N ASP A 303 17.33 -20.00 -16.18
CA ASP A 303 18.78 -19.92 -16.42
C ASP A 303 19.51 -19.17 -15.30
N ARG A 304 18.91 -18.07 -14.84
CA ARG A 304 19.55 -17.20 -13.84
C ARG A 304 19.40 -17.73 -12.43
N VAL A 305 18.30 -18.44 -12.17
CA VAL A 305 17.90 -18.83 -10.82
C VAL A 305 18.19 -20.30 -10.51
N ILE A 306 18.03 -21.20 -11.48
CA ILE A 306 18.15 -22.66 -11.27
C ILE A 306 19.34 -23.21 -12.04
N PHE A 307 19.44 -22.94 -13.34
CA PHE A 307 20.44 -23.50 -14.26
C PHE A 307 21.66 -22.60 -14.45
N PHE A 308 22.01 -21.81 -13.44
CA PHE A 308 23.26 -21.01 -13.44
C PHE A 308 24.50 -21.90 -13.24
N GLU A 309 24.29 -23.16 -12.86
CA GLU A 309 25.27 -24.23 -12.76
C GLU A 309 24.64 -25.53 -13.32
N GLU A 310 25.46 -26.54 -13.59
CA GLU A 310 24.97 -27.81 -14.11
C GLU A 310 24.04 -28.50 -13.12
N ARG A 311 22.95 -29.08 -13.64
CA ARG A 311 21.92 -29.78 -12.84
C ARG A 311 21.79 -31.23 -13.30
N SER A 312 21.50 -32.12 -12.36
CA SER A 312 21.24 -33.54 -12.60
C SER A 312 19.85 -33.84 -13.17
N PHE A 313 18.98 -32.83 -13.21
CA PHE A 313 17.61 -32.90 -13.72
C PHE A 313 17.41 -31.97 -14.92
N SER A 314 16.41 -32.27 -15.75
CA SER A 314 16.15 -31.46 -16.94
C SER A 314 15.36 -30.20 -16.62
N ARG A 315 15.50 -29.17 -17.47
CA ARG A 315 14.65 -27.98 -17.44
C ARG A 315 13.17 -28.31 -17.51
N LYS A 316 12.81 -29.28 -18.35
CA LYS A 316 11.42 -29.70 -18.54
C LYS A 316 10.84 -30.26 -17.24
N ASP A 317 11.59 -31.13 -16.55
CA ASP A 317 11.14 -31.70 -15.27
C ASP A 317 10.92 -30.60 -14.21
N PHE A 318 11.78 -29.58 -14.20
CA PHE A 318 11.64 -28.45 -13.30
C PHE A 318 10.42 -27.57 -13.66
N GLN A 319 10.20 -27.29 -14.94
CA GLN A 319 9.02 -26.55 -15.41
C GLN A 319 7.72 -27.29 -15.08
N ASP A 320 7.67 -28.60 -15.36
CA ASP A 320 6.53 -29.45 -15.04
C ASP A 320 6.25 -29.45 -13.53
N PHE A 321 7.30 -29.39 -12.69
CA PHE A 321 7.15 -29.20 -11.25
C PHE A 321 6.57 -27.83 -10.87
N VAL A 322 7.06 -26.74 -11.48
CA VAL A 322 6.56 -25.37 -11.27
C VAL A 322 5.06 -25.31 -11.60
N PHE A 323 4.66 -25.83 -12.76
CA PHE A 323 3.27 -25.84 -13.20
C PHE A 323 2.37 -26.65 -12.25
N ALA A 324 2.84 -27.81 -11.77
CA ALA A 324 2.11 -28.65 -10.83
C ALA A 324 1.82 -28.00 -9.47
N GLN A 325 2.47 -26.88 -9.12
CA GLN A 325 2.16 -26.14 -7.89
C GLN A 325 0.81 -25.41 -7.94
N SER A 326 0.27 -25.19 -9.14
CA SER A 326 -1.05 -24.60 -9.32
C SER A 326 -2.13 -25.64 -9.01
N GLN A 327 -2.98 -25.34 -8.04
CA GLN A 327 -4.07 -26.21 -7.60
C GLN A 327 -5.33 -25.36 -7.38
N LYS A 328 -6.52 -25.93 -7.65
CA LYS A 328 -7.78 -25.25 -7.38
C LYS A 328 -7.99 -25.05 -5.89
N LEU A 329 -8.39 -23.84 -5.48
CA LEU A 329 -8.91 -23.62 -4.14
C LEU A 329 -10.38 -24.05 -4.09
N PRO A 330 -10.84 -24.68 -2.99
CA PRO A 330 -12.20 -25.21 -2.91
C PRO A 330 -13.27 -24.16 -3.18
N ASP A 331 -14.27 -24.55 -3.98
CA ASP A 331 -15.57 -23.89 -4.19
C ASP A 331 -15.56 -22.47 -4.78
N THR A 332 -14.39 -21.83 -4.94
CA THR A 332 -14.35 -20.40 -5.29
C THR A 332 -14.52 -20.18 -6.80
N LEU A 333 -13.90 -21.02 -7.64
CA LEU A 333 -14.03 -20.90 -9.10
C LEU A 333 -15.46 -21.20 -9.56
N GLU A 334 -16.05 -22.29 -9.05
CA GLU A 334 -17.42 -22.70 -9.34
C GLU A 334 -18.41 -21.62 -8.90
N PHE A 335 -18.22 -21.04 -7.71
CA PHE A 335 -19.02 -19.92 -7.22
C PHE A 335 -18.92 -18.68 -8.12
N MET A 336 -17.71 -18.30 -8.56
CA MET A 336 -17.52 -17.12 -9.40
C MET A 336 -18.13 -17.31 -10.80
N LEU A 337 -18.10 -18.53 -11.35
CA LEU A 337 -18.78 -18.87 -12.61
C LEU A 337 -20.30 -18.72 -12.50
N GLU A 338 -20.89 -19.25 -11.43
CA GLU A 338 -22.32 -19.09 -11.13
C GLU A 338 -22.69 -17.61 -10.98
N LEU A 339 -21.91 -16.87 -10.18
CA LEU A 339 -22.12 -15.45 -9.92
C LEU A 339 -22.06 -14.63 -11.21
N LYS A 340 -21.07 -14.89 -12.08
CA LYS A 340 -20.95 -14.25 -13.40
C LYS A 340 -22.20 -14.48 -14.23
N LYS A 341 -22.67 -15.73 -14.31
CA LYS A 341 -23.81 -16.11 -15.14
C LYS A 341 -25.12 -15.47 -14.66
N LEU A 342 -25.40 -15.52 -13.35
CA LEU A 342 -26.65 -15.03 -12.77
C LEU A 342 -26.77 -13.50 -12.79
N ASN A 343 -25.64 -12.80 -12.71
CA ASN A 343 -25.60 -11.34 -12.64
C ASN A 343 -25.16 -10.69 -13.95
N HIS A 344 -24.82 -11.49 -14.97
CA HIS A 344 -24.29 -11.03 -16.25
C HIS A 344 -23.06 -10.12 -16.08
N LEU A 345 -22.16 -10.49 -15.17
CA LEU A 345 -20.97 -9.68 -14.85
C LEU A 345 -19.94 -9.75 -15.96
N HIS A 346 -19.29 -8.61 -16.21
CA HIS A 346 -18.01 -8.61 -16.90
C HIS A 346 -16.90 -8.93 -15.89
N VAL A 347 -16.09 -9.96 -16.15
CA VAL A 347 -15.08 -10.43 -15.19
C VAL A 347 -13.69 -10.26 -15.77
N ILE A 348 -12.85 -9.49 -15.08
CA ILE A 348 -11.47 -9.21 -15.48
C ILE A 348 -10.50 -9.75 -14.44
N ALA A 349 -9.52 -10.53 -14.90
CA ALA A 349 -8.44 -11.00 -14.06
C ALA A 349 -7.45 -9.86 -13.79
N ILE A 350 -7.18 -9.57 -12.53
CA ILE A 350 -6.13 -8.63 -12.09
C ILE A 350 -5.10 -9.43 -11.30
N SER A 351 -4.04 -9.91 -11.96
CA SER A 351 -3.11 -10.90 -11.40
C SER A 351 -1.65 -10.52 -11.64
N ASN A 352 -0.80 -10.79 -10.64
CA ASN A 352 0.65 -10.74 -10.81
C ASN A 352 1.16 -12.16 -11.07
N GLU A 353 1.56 -12.46 -12.30
CA GLU A 353 2.05 -13.78 -12.65
C GLU A 353 2.90 -13.74 -13.92
N GLY A 354 3.91 -14.62 -13.99
CA GLY A 354 4.74 -14.78 -15.19
C GLY A 354 3.95 -15.39 -16.36
N ARG A 355 4.44 -15.17 -17.58
CA ARG A 355 3.70 -15.47 -18.83
C ARG A 355 3.31 -16.94 -18.97
N GLU A 356 4.28 -17.83 -18.92
CA GLU A 356 4.09 -19.26 -19.17
C GLU A 356 3.21 -19.90 -18.08
N LEU A 357 3.35 -19.42 -16.83
CA LEU A 357 2.53 -19.86 -15.72
C LEU A 357 1.09 -19.37 -15.84
N THR A 358 0.90 -18.11 -16.27
CA THR A 358 -0.42 -17.56 -16.60
C THR A 358 -1.09 -18.37 -17.70
N GLU A 359 -0.39 -18.60 -18.81
CA GLU A 359 -0.92 -19.36 -19.96
C GLU A 359 -1.25 -20.81 -19.58
N HIS A 360 -0.40 -21.47 -18.79
CA HIS A 360 -0.67 -22.79 -18.24
C HIS A 360 -1.94 -22.79 -17.39
N ARG A 361 -2.07 -21.86 -16.43
CA ARG A 361 -3.23 -21.79 -15.53
C ARG A 361 -4.53 -21.49 -16.27
N ILE A 362 -4.49 -20.61 -17.28
CA ILE A 362 -5.65 -20.31 -18.12
C ILE A 362 -6.15 -21.57 -18.82
N LYS A 363 -5.24 -22.34 -19.40
CA LYS A 363 -5.57 -23.55 -20.17
C LYS A 363 -6.01 -24.70 -19.25
N GLU A 364 -5.23 -25.01 -18.22
CA GLU A 364 -5.45 -26.17 -17.34
C GLU A 364 -6.75 -26.04 -16.53
N PHE A 365 -7.00 -24.85 -15.98
CA PHE A 365 -8.18 -24.61 -15.14
C PHE A 365 -9.35 -23.98 -15.90
N GLN A 366 -9.26 -23.88 -17.24
CA GLN A 366 -10.30 -23.35 -18.12
C GLN A 366 -10.77 -21.95 -17.69
N LEU A 367 -9.84 -21.09 -17.26
CA LEU A 367 -10.17 -19.79 -16.70
C LEU A 367 -10.85 -18.86 -17.71
N GLY A 368 -10.73 -19.13 -19.02
CA GLY A 368 -11.43 -18.39 -20.07
C GLY A 368 -12.96 -18.53 -20.04
N GLU A 369 -13.52 -19.50 -19.30
CA GLU A 369 -14.97 -19.54 -19.06
C GLU A 369 -15.42 -18.45 -18.09
N LEU A 370 -14.57 -18.13 -17.10
CA LEU A 370 -14.84 -17.10 -16.11
C LEU A 370 -14.42 -15.71 -16.60
N PHE A 371 -13.21 -15.55 -17.13
CA PHE A 371 -12.66 -14.24 -17.43
C PHE A 371 -12.93 -13.81 -18.87
N ASP A 372 -13.40 -12.58 -19.04
CA ASP A 372 -13.57 -11.95 -20.34
C ASP A 372 -12.27 -11.27 -20.81
N CYS A 373 -11.39 -10.92 -19.86
CA CYS A 373 -10.10 -10.31 -20.12
C CYS A 373 -9.09 -10.69 -19.03
N PHE A 374 -7.81 -10.84 -19.41
CA PHE A 374 -6.70 -11.12 -18.51
C PHE A 374 -5.75 -9.92 -18.44
N MET A 375 -5.90 -9.10 -17.39
CA MET A 375 -4.90 -8.09 -17.01
C MET A 375 -3.86 -8.77 -16.09
N SER A 376 -3.10 -9.70 -16.66
CA SER A 376 -1.96 -10.33 -15.96
C SER A 376 -0.70 -9.48 -16.17
N SER A 377 0.13 -9.35 -15.13
CA SER A 377 1.30 -8.48 -15.14
C SER A 377 2.26 -8.74 -16.31
N CYS A 378 2.39 -10.00 -16.72
CA CYS A 378 3.22 -10.39 -17.85
C CYS A 378 2.70 -9.92 -19.23
N PHE A 379 1.40 -9.65 -19.34
CA PHE A 379 0.76 -9.21 -20.57
C PHE A 379 0.71 -7.69 -20.69
N VAL A 380 0.56 -7.00 -19.56
CA VAL A 380 0.38 -5.54 -19.52
C VAL A 380 1.62 -4.78 -19.05
N HIS A 381 2.65 -5.49 -18.58
CA HIS A 381 3.91 -4.93 -18.07
C HIS A 381 3.76 -3.97 -16.87
N LEU A 382 2.63 -4.06 -16.16
CA LEU A 382 2.32 -3.41 -14.89
C LEU A 382 1.99 -4.48 -13.85
N ARG A 383 2.13 -4.19 -12.57
CA ARG A 383 1.80 -5.16 -11.51
C ARG A 383 1.16 -4.49 -10.31
N LYS A 384 0.33 -5.22 -9.57
CA LYS A 384 -0.11 -4.82 -8.23
C LYS A 384 1.13 -4.69 -7.33
N PRO A 385 1.24 -3.67 -6.45
CA PRO A 385 0.22 -2.71 -6.04
C PRO A 385 0.12 -1.42 -6.89
N ASP A 386 0.73 -1.35 -8.08
CA ASP A 386 0.66 -0.13 -8.90
C ASP A 386 -0.79 0.23 -9.24
N VAL A 387 -1.19 1.45 -8.90
CA VAL A 387 -2.52 2.02 -9.14
C VAL A 387 -2.86 1.97 -10.63
N GLU A 388 -1.85 2.12 -11.50
CA GLU A 388 -2.04 2.17 -12.93
C GLU A 388 -2.61 0.86 -13.50
N MET A 389 -2.30 -0.29 -12.87
CA MET A 389 -2.89 -1.57 -13.26
C MET A 389 -4.42 -1.58 -13.08
N TYR A 390 -4.91 -0.97 -11.99
CA TYR A 390 -6.35 -0.86 -11.73
C TYR A 390 -7.01 0.14 -12.68
N ARG A 391 -6.36 1.29 -12.94
CA ARG A 391 -6.88 2.28 -13.92
C ARG A 391 -6.98 1.69 -15.31
N GLN A 392 -5.92 1.04 -15.78
CA GLN A 392 -5.91 0.40 -17.08
C GLN A 392 -6.99 -0.70 -17.18
N ALA A 393 -7.21 -1.46 -16.10
CA ALA A 393 -8.30 -2.44 -16.07
C ALA A 393 -9.69 -1.79 -16.13
N MET A 394 -9.91 -0.64 -15.46
CA MET A 394 -11.15 0.12 -15.56
C MET A 394 -11.38 0.67 -16.96
N ASP A 395 -10.32 1.16 -17.61
CA ASP A 395 -10.37 1.65 -18.98
C ASP A 395 -10.69 0.52 -19.97
N VAL A 396 -10.08 -0.66 -19.80
CA VAL A 396 -10.41 -1.83 -20.62
C VAL A 396 -11.85 -2.29 -20.38
N ALA A 397 -12.30 -2.29 -19.11
CA ALA A 397 -13.66 -2.67 -18.74
C ALA A 397 -14.72 -1.65 -19.17
N GLN A 398 -14.32 -0.40 -19.44
CA GLN A 398 -15.21 0.76 -19.57
C GLN A 398 -16.20 0.88 -18.38
N ALA A 399 -15.71 0.60 -17.16
CA ALA A 399 -16.52 0.56 -15.95
C ALA A 399 -16.09 1.66 -14.96
N LYS A 400 -17.06 2.31 -14.32
CA LYS A 400 -16.78 3.29 -13.27
C LYS A 400 -16.43 2.58 -11.96
N PRO A 401 -15.61 3.18 -11.07
CA PRO A 401 -15.20 2.54 -9.83
C PRO A 401 -16.36 1.99 -8.99
N ASN A 402 -17.44 2.76 -8.86
CA ASN A 402 -18.61 2.38 -8.08
C ASN A 402 -19.46 1.24 -8.69
N GLN A 403 -19.17 0.81 -9.91
CA GLN A 403 -19.79 -0.35 -10.58
C GLN A 403 -18.94 -1.61 -10.47
N ILE A 404 -17.78 -1.52 -9.83
CA ILE A 404 -16.78 -2.58 -9.76
C ILE A 404 -16.70 -3.13 -8.34
N ALA A 405 -16.76 -4.45 -8.23
CA ALA A 405 -16.28 -5.17 -7.06
C ALA A 405 -14.90 -5.76 -7.35
N TYR A 406 -13.99 -5.72 -6.38
CA TYR A 406 -12.66 -6.32 -6.51
C TYR A 406 -12.40 -7.31 -5.40
N VAL A 407 -11.93 -8.51 -5.74
CA VAL A 407 -11.64 -9.58 -4.79
C VAL A 407 -10.17 -9.98 -4.89
N ASP A 408 -9.46 -9.90 -3.76
CA ASP A 408 -8.04 -10.23 -3.63
C ASP A 408 -7.72 -10.67 -2.19
N ASP A 409 -6.80 -11.60 -1.98
CA ASP A 409 -6.45 -12.11 -0.65
C ASP A 409 -5.57 -11.11 0.15
N ARG A 410 -4.84 -10.25 -0.57
CA ARG A 410 -3.93 -9.26 0.02
C ARG A 410 -4.67 -7.98 0.35
N SER A 411 -4.78 -7.71 1.66
CA SER A 411 -5.40 -6.47 2.18
C SER A 411 -4.86 -5.18 1.54
N MET A 412 -3.54 -5.09 1.31
CA MET A 412 -2.92 -3.93 0.67
C MET A 412 -3.50 -3.64 -0.72
N PHE A 413 -3.72 -4.68 -1.54
CA PHE A 413 -4.26 -4.52 -2.90
C PHE A 413 -5.73 -4.11 -2.86
N VAL A 414 -6.49 -4.69 -1.93
CA VAL A 414 -7.89 -4.34 -1.68
C VAL A 414 -8.03 -2.88 -1.25
N ASP A 415 -7.16 -2.39 -0.37
CA ASP A 415 -7.21 -1.02 0.13
C ASP A 415 -6.85 0.01 -0.95
N ILE A 416 -5.95 -0.33 -1.87
CA ILE A 416 -5.65 0.50 -3.05
C ILE A 416 -6.85 0.56 -4.01
N ALA A 417 -7.51 -0.56 -4.28
CA ALA A 417 -8.72 -0.53 -5.09
C ALA A 417 -9.81 0.34 -4.43
N ARG A 418 -9.97 0.25 -3.10
CA ARG A 418 -10.91 1.10 -2.35
C ARG A 418 -10.58 2.58 -2.44
N SER A 419 -9.29 2.97 -2.43
CA SER A 419 -8.91 4.37 -2.62
C SER A 419 -9.28 4.93 -4.00
N LEU A 420 -9.54 4.05 -4.98
CA LEU A 420 -10.04 4.42 -6.30
C LEU A 420 -11.57 4.46 -6.39
N GLY A 421 -12.29 4.15 -5.30
CA GLY A 421 -13.74 4.06 -5.27
C GLY A 421 -14.31 2.69 -5.69
N ILE A 422 -13.45 1.68 -5.85
CA ILE A 422 -13.86 0.29 -6.14
C ILE A 422 -14.34 -0.39 -4.86
N GLN A 423 -15.37 -1.23 -4.96
CA GLN A 423 -15.84 -2.05 -3.84
C GLN A 423 -14.88 -3.22 -3.57
N GLY A 424 -13.79 -2.94 -2.86
CA GLY A 424 -12.76 -3.93 -2.53
C GLY A 424 -13.18 -4.90 -1.42
N ILE A 425 -12.96 -6.19 -1.65
CA ILE A 425 -13.28 -7.32 -0.78
C ILE A 425 -11.99 -8.13 -0.56
N ARG A 426 -11.63 -8.32 0.71
CA ARG A 426 -10.51 -9.19 1.07
C ARG A 426 -10.96 -10.65 1.08
N HIS A 427 -10.36 -11.47 0.22
CA HIS A 427 -10.56 -12.90 0.24
C HIS A 427 -9.85 -13.52 1.45
N ARG A 428 -10.59 -14.37 2.17
CA ARG A 428 -10.06 -15.25 3.24
C ARG A 428 -10.63 -16.65 3.13
N SER A 429 -11.86 -16.74 2.64
CA SER A 429 -12.54 -17.96 2.27
C SER A 429 -13.61 -17.68 1.21
N CYS A 430 -14.04 -18.72 0.50
CA CYS A 430 -15.17 -18.63 -0.43
C CYS A 430 -16.44 -18.13 0.28
N LYS A 431 -16.71 -18.62 1.50
CA LYS A 431 -17.88 -18.24 2.30
C LYS A 431 -17.93 -16.74 2.62
N GLU A 432 -16.82 -16.17 3.09
CA GLU A 432 -16.74 -14.73 3.39
C GLU A 432 -16.88 -13.89 2.12
N THR A 433 -16.24 -14.33 1.04
CA THR A 433 -16.32 -13.65 -0.26
C THR A 433 -17.73 -13.65 -0.81
N LYS A 434 -18.43 -14.80 -0.74
CA LYS A 434 -19.85 -14.93 -1.08
C LYS A 434 -20.70 -13.96 -0.28
N HIS A 435 -20.54 -13.93 1.04
CA HIS A 435 -21.30 -13.00 1.89
C HIS A 435 -21.08 -11.53 1.51
N ALA A 436 -19.83 -11.12 1.26
CA ALA A 436 -19.50 -9.77 0.88
C ALA A 436 -20.08 -9.37 -0.49
N LEU A 437 -20.01 -10.26 -1.48
CA LEU A 437 -20.58 -10.02 -2.82
C LEU A 437 -22.11 -9.95 -2.80
N LEU A 438 -22.77 -10.78 -1.98
CA LEU A 438 -24.22 -10.70 -1.77
C LEU A 438 -24.64 -9.38 -1.10
N ALA A 439 -23.83 -8.86 -0.16
CA ALA A 439 -24.09 -7.57 0.48
C ALA A 439 -24.01 -6.39 -0.51
N LEU A 440 -23.33 -6.55 -1.65
CA LEU A 440 -23.32 -5.58 -2.76
C LEU A 440 -24.52 -5.74 -3.72
N GLY A 441 -25.47 -6.61 -3.40
CA GLY A 441 -26.69 -6.82 -4.18
C GLY A 441 -26.56 -7.80 -5.35
N LEU A 442 -25.45 -8.55 -5.43
CA LEU A 442 -25.30 -9.64 -6.39
C LEU A 442 -26.15 -10.85 -5.95
N LYS A 443 -26.68 -11.58 -6.92
CA LYS A 443 -27.56 -12.74 -6.72
C LYS A 443 -26.78 -14.04 -6.82
N VAL A 444 -27.21 -15.03 -6.06
CA VAL A 444 -26.77 -16.44 -6.16
C VAL A 444 -28.02 -17.31 -6.21
N ASP A 445 -27.92 -18.52 -6.75
CA ASP A 445 -29.04 -19.46 -6.68
C ASP A 445 -29.30 -19.83 -5.22
N ALA A 446 -30.60 -19.92 -4.89
CA ALA A 446 -31.11 -20.10 -3.53
C ALA A 446 -30.86 -21.50 -2.97
#